data_AF-A0A537VCL5-F1
#
_entry.id   AF-A0A537VCL5-F1
#
_cell.length_a   1.000
_cell.length_b   1.000
_cell.length_c   1.000
_cell.angle_alpha   90.00
_cell.angle_beta   90.00
_cell.angle_gamma   90.00
#
_symmetry.space_group_name_H-M   'P 1'
#
loop_
_entity.id
_entity.type
_entity.pdbx_description
1 polymer ?
#
loop_
_entity_poly.entity_id
_entity_poly.type
_entity_poly.pdbx_seq_one_letter_code
_entity_poly.pdbx_strand_id
1 'polypeptide(L)'
;GLEEIARVDTEIAELGRRVLGTESLTATLASLRNDRKVYFSTREEVQAVAERSLRAAEATIPDWFGRLPATPCEVVVMLPHEEAHSTIAYYREPAADGGRPGRYYINTSEPQTRPRYEAEALAFHEAVPGHHLQVAIDQELTSLPTFRRHADVTAFVEGWGLYAERLANEMGLYSGDLDRLGMLSYDAWRASRLVVDTGMHALGWSRAQAIQFMTEHSALAVNNITNEVDRYLVWPGQALAYKIGQLEIRRLRADAEARLGSRFDVRAFHDAVLGHGPLPLGTLREAVSRDLGLSPAVS
;
A
#
# COMPACT_ATOMS: atom_id res chain seq x y z
N GLY A 1 6.50 11.90 -10.45
CA GLY A 1 7.56 10.91 -10.21
C GLY A 1 8.64 11.51 -9.33
N LEU A 2 9.54 12.31 -9.92
CA LEU A 2 10.64 12.95 -9.20
C LEU A 2 10.18 13.84 -8.04
N GLU A 3 9.06 14.56 -8.16
CA GLU A 3 8.49 15.35 -7.05
C GLU A 3 8.07 14.47 -5.86
N GLU A 4 7.45 13.31 -6.13
CA GLU A 4 7.09 12.36 -5.07
C GLU A 4 8.31 11.75 -4.40
N ILE A 5 9.39 11.52 -5.16
CA ILE A 5 10.68 11.08 -4.63
C ILE A 5 11.28 12.15 -3.72
N ALA A 6 11.33 13.42 -4.18
CA ALA A 6 11.86 14.51 -3.36
C ALA A 6 11.06 14.68 -2.04
N ARG A 7 9.74 14.54 -2.10
CA ARG A 7 8.87 14.57 -0.90
C ARG A 7 9.20 13.44 0.06
N VAL A 8 9.19 12.18 -0.40
CA VAL A 8 9.38 11.03 0.48
C VAL A 8 10.82 10.93 0.99
N ASP A 9 11.82 11.31 0.20
CA ASP A 9 13.22 11.40 0.63
C ASP A 9 13.40 12.38 1.78
N THR A 10 12.71 13.52 1.72
CA THR A 10 12.71 14.52 2.79
C THR A 10 12.13 13.94 4.08
N GLU A 11 10.97 13.27 3.99
CA GLU A 11 10.33 12.62 5.14
C GLU A 11 11.21 11.51 5.73
N ILE A 12 11.84 10.67 4.90
CA ILE A 12 12.75 9.60 5.35
C ILE A 12 13.96 10.20 6.04
N ALA A 13 14.58 11.24 5.48
CA ALA A 13 15.75 11.89 6.07
C ALA A 13 15.41 12.55 7.42
N GLU A 14 14.25 13.21 7.52
CA GLU A 14 13.78 13.84 8.76
C GLU A 14 13.46 12.82 9.86
N LEU A 15 12.73 11.76 9.51
CA LEU A 15 12.38 10.72 10.47
C LEU A 15 13.62 9.88 10.85
N GLY A 16 14.49 9.57 9.89
CA GLY A 16 15.76 8.89 10.12
C GLY A 16 16.67 9.63 11.09
N ARG A 17 16.80 10.95 10.96
CA ARG A 17 17.52 11.79 11.95
C ARG A 17 17.00 11.61 13.36
N ARG A 18 15.68 11.57 13.54
CA ARG A 18 15.03 11.46 14.86
C ARG A 18 15.10 10.05 15.45
N VAL A 19 14.90 9.03 14.63
CA VAL A 19 14.75 7.64 15.08
C VAL A 19 16.08 6.89 15.12
N LEU A 20 16.93 7.14 14.13
CA LEU A 20 18.18 6.41 13.92
C LEU A 20 19.43 7.27 14.15
N GLY A 21 19.28 8.60 14.32
CA GLY A 21 20.40 9.51 14.50
C GLY A 21 21.26 9.69 13.25
N THR A 22 20.74 9.36 12.06
CA THR A 22 21.47 9.39 10.79
C THR A 22 21.54 10.81 10.20
N GLU A 23 22.66 11.17 9.59
CA GLU A 23 22.90 12.56 9.14
C GLU A 23 22.31 12.88 7.75
N SER A 24 21.91 11.87 6.97
CA SER A 24 21.43 12.03 5.59
C SER A 24 20.48 10.91 5.17
N LEU A 25 19.76 11.09 4.05
CA LEU A 25 18.96 10.03 3.42
C LEU A 25 19.81 8.77 3.18
N THR A 26 20.97 8.90 2.55
CA THR A 26 21.87 7.79 2.25
C THR A 26 22.25 7.02 3.51
N ALA A 27 22.55 7.72 4.62
CA ALA A 27 22.85 7.10 5.90
C ALA A 27 21.63 6.38 6.49
N THR A 28 20.43 6.99 6.40
CA THR A 28 19.16 6.36 6.81
C THR A 28 18.89 5.07 6.05
N LEU A 29 18.93 5.11 4.71
CA LEU A 29 18.69 3.95 3.85
C LEU A 29 19.73 2.84 4.11
N ALA A 30 21.00 3.20 4.30
CA ALA A 30 22.05 2.25 4.66
C ALA A 30 21.81 1.60 6.02
N SER A 31 21.37 2.36 7.03
CA SER A 31 21.02 1.83 8.35
C SER A 31 19.86 0.84 8.26
N LEU A 32 18.79 1.21 7.56
CA LEU A 32 17.60 0.36 7.39
C LEU A 32 17.90 -0.95 6.65
N ARG A 33 18.85 -0.96 5.70
CA ARG A 33 19.26 -2.16 4.96
C ARG A 33 20.20 -3.09 5.74
N ASN A 34 21.06 -2.52 6.57
CA ASN A 34 22.22 -3.23 7.09
C ASN A 34 22.13 -3.57 8.58
N ASP A 35 21.43 -2.78 9.39
CA ASP A 35 21.30 -3.05 10.82
C ASP A 35 20.40 -4.27 11.06
N ARG A 36 21.00 -5.40 11.43
CA ARG A 36 20.26 -6.64 11.70
C ARG A 36 19.28 -6.53 12.85
N LYS A 37 19.40 -5.52 13.73
CA LYS A 37 18.43 -5.27 14.82
C LYS A 37 17.05 -4.88 14.31
N VAL A 38 16.96 -4.36 13.09
CA VAL A 38 15.67 -3.98 12.48
C VAL A 38 15.06 -5.10 11.63
N TYR A 39 15.62 -6.32 11.69
CA TYR A 39 15.12 -7.53 11.01
C TYR A 39 14.53 -8.52 12.03
N PHE A 40 13.69 -9.43 11.55
CA PHE A 40 13.12 -10.50 12.38
C PHE A 40 14.18 -11.55 12.72
N SER A 41 14.04 -12.16 13.88
CA SER A 41 14.90 -13.28 14.33
C SER A 41 14.21 -14.62 14.14
N THR A 42 12.88 -14.68 14.28
CA THR A 42 12.13 -15.94 14.22
C THR A 42 10.90 -15.86 13.34
N ARG A 43 10.36 -17.02 12.95
CA ARG A 43 9.13 -17.13 12.15
C ARG A 43 7.92 -16.62 12.95
N GLU A 44 7.91 -16.91 14.24
CA GLU A 44 6.85 -16.56 15.17
C GLU A 44 6.75 -15.04 15.34
N GLU A 45 7.86 -14.31 15.30
CA GLU A 45 7.82 -12.85 15.35
C GLU A 45 7.13 -12.25 14.12
N VAL A 46 7.39 -12.79 12.92
CA VAL A 46 6.75 -12.35 11.67
C VAL A 46 5.24 -12.55 11.77
N GLN A 47 4.81 -13.74 12.18
CA GLN A 47 3.39 -14.05 12.37
C GLN A 47 2.75 -13.17 13.44
N ALA A 48 3.42 -12.98 14.57
CA ALA A 48 2.86 -12.21 15.67
C ALA A 48 2.70 -10.73 15.31
N VAL A 49 3.58 -10.13 14.49
CA VAL A 49 3.38 -8.77 13.98
C VAL A 49 2.15 -8.73 13.07
N ALA A 50 2.06 -9.61 12.07
CA ALA A 50 0.94 -9.64 11.13
C ALA A 50 -0.42 -9.75 11.85
N GLU A 51 -0.52 -10.67 12.82
CA GLU A 51 -1.74 -10.85 13.61
C GLU A 51 -2.07 -9.66 14.52
N ARG A 52 -1.06 -9.03 15.13
CA ARG A 52 -1.28 -7.83 15.96
C ARG A 52 -1.73 -6.64 15.10
N SER A 53 -1.09 -6.42 13.95
CA SER A 53 -1.45 -5.35 13.02
C SER A 53 -2.89 -5.52 12.52
N LEU A 54 -3.28 -6.74 12.13
CA LEU A 54 -4.66 -7.03 11.72
C LEU A 54 -5.66 -6.70 12.83
N ARG A 55 -5.45 -7.23 14.05
CA ARG A 55 -6.36 -6.98 15.19
C ARG A 55 -6.46 -5.50 15.55
N ALA A 56 -5.34 -4.78 15.54
CA ALA A 56 -5.32 -3.34 15.83
C ALA A 56 -6.09 -2.55 14.77
N ALA A 57 -5.92 -2.89 13.50
CA ALA A 57 -6.64 -2.26 12.40
C ALA A 57 -8.15 -2.55 12.50
N GLU A 58 -8.56 -3.81 12.68
CA GLU A 58 -9.98 -4.20 12.83
C GLU A 58 -10.68 -3.48 13.99
N ALA A 59 -9.97 -3.25 15.09
CA ALA A 59 -10.50 -2.48 16.22
C ALA A 59 -10.68 -0.98 15.92
N THR A 60 -9.91 -0.43 14.97
CA THR A 60 -9.82 1.01 14.69
C THR A 60 -10.67 1.44 13.50
N ILE A 61 -10.84 0.59 12.48
CA ILE A 61 -11.59 0.93 11.26
C ILE A 61 -13.05 1.40 11.48
N PRO A 62 -13.81 1.01 12.53
CA PRO A 62 -15.18 1.52 12.69
C PRO A 62 -15.28 3.05 12.82
N ASP A 63 -14.21 3.71 13.26
CA ASP A 63 -14.14 5.18 13.39
C ASP A 63 -13.83 5.88 12.06
N TRP A 64 -13.34 5.12 11.06
CA TRP A 64 -12.82 5.66 9.79
C TRP A 64 -13.62 5.25 8.57
N PHE A 65 -14.54 4.30 8.72
CA PHE A 65 -15.35 3.75 7.63
C PHE A 65 -16.82 3.68 8.03
N GLY A 66 -17.74 4.01 7.12
CA GLY A 66 -19.18 3.84 7.34
C GLY A 66 -19.65 2.44 6.91
N ARG A 67 -18.98 1.86 5.91
CA ARG A 67 -19.15 0.50 5.44
C ARG A 67 -17.97 -0.37 5.86
N LEU A 68 -18.27 -1.47 6.53
CA LEU A 68 -17.31 -2.51 6.92
C LEU A 68 -17.68 -3.82 6.22
N PRO A 69 -16.71 -4.65 5.82
CA PRO A 69 -16.99 -5.98 5.28
C PRO A 69 -17.62 -6.87 6.35
N ALA A 70 -18.62 -7.66 5.97
CA ALA A 70 -19.17 -8.70 6.85
C ALA A 70 -18.23 -9.91 6.95
N THR A 71 -17.44 -10.14 5.90
CA THR A 71 -16.49 -11.25 5.83
C THR A 71 -15.20 -10.94 6.60
N PRO A 72 -14.71 -11.83 7.48
CA PRO A 72 -13.48 -11.57 8.23
C PRO A 72 -12.21 -11.80 7.41
N CYS A 73 -11.08 -11.36 7.97
CA CYS A 73 -9.73 -11.67 7.49
C CYS A 73 -9.01 -12.62 8.45
N GLU A 74 -8.22 -13.55 7.91
CA GLU A 74 -7.33 -14.41 8.69
C GLU A 74 -5.88 -14.23 8.25
N VAL A 75 -4.95 -14.22 9.21
CA VAL A 75 -3.53 -14.38 8.91
C VAL A 75 -3.23 -15.86 8.72
N VAL A 76 -2.58 -16.21 7.61
CA VAL A 76 -2.22 -17.59 7.28
C VAL A 76 -0.74 -17.68 6.95
N VAL A 77 -0.01 -18.54 7.65
CA VAL A 77 1.38 -18.84 7.31
C VAL A 77 1.40 -19.71 6.05
N MET A 78 2.19 -19.31 5.05
CA MET A 78 2.37 -20.07 3.82
C MET A 78 2.94 -21.46 4.11
N LEU A 79 2.56 -22.46 3.30
CA LEU A 79 3.05 -23.81 3.49
C LEU A 79 4.55 -23.90 3.12
N PRO A 80 5.33 -24.80 3.74
CA PRO A 80 6.79 -24.88 3.50
C PRO A 80 7.20 -25.06 2.03
N HIS A 81 6.35 -25.70 1.22
CA HIS A 81 6.62 -25.90 -0.22
C HIS A 81 6.28 -24.69 -1.08
N GLU A 82 5.51 -23.73 -0.56
CA GLU A 82 5.12 -22.48 -1.24
C GLU A 82 6.11 -21.35 -0.93
N GLU A 83 6.63 -21.30 0.30
CA GLU A 83 7.45 -20.19 0.81
C GLU A 83 8.69 -19.88 -0.04
N ALA A 84 9.36 -20.91 -0.58
CA ALA A 84 10.58 -20.74 -1.38
C ALA A 84 10.37 -20.05 -2.74
N HIS A 85 9.12 -20.02 -3.21
CA HIS A 85 8.75 -19.50 -4.54
C HIS A 85 7.73 -18.36 -4.48
N SER A 86 7.39 -17.90 -3.29
CA SER A 86 6.36 -16.89 -3.05
C SER A 86 6.96 -15.54 -2.65
N THR A 87 6.16 -14.48 -2.78
CA THR A 87 6.47 -13.15 -2.27
C THR A 87 6.52 -13.12 -0.74
N ILE A 88 6.88 -11.97 -0.16
CA ILE A 88 6.93 -11.76 1.30
C ILE A 88 5.56 -11.94 1.97
N ALA A 89 4.49 -11.59 1.26
CA ALA A 89 3.11 -11.80 1.63
C ALA A 89 2.21 -11.60 0.40
N TYR A 90 0.94 -12.01 0.50
CA TYR A 90 -0.11 -11.63 -0.44
C TYR A 90 -1.49 -11.76 0.20
N TYR A 91 -2.45 -11.00 -0.30
CA TYR A 91 -3.86 -11.17 0.01
C TYR A 91 -4.55 -12.16 -0.94
N ARG A 92 -5.50 -12.93 -0.40
CA ARG A 92 -6.43 -13.75 -1.16
C ARG A 92 -7.86 -13.41 -0.77
N GLU A 93 -8.66 -13.09 -1.77
CA GLU A 93 -10.05 -12.70 -1.60
C GLU A 93 -10.90 -13.83 -0.98
N PRO A 94 -12.02 -13.50 -0.32
CA PRO A 94 -12.93 -14.50 0.21
C PRO A 94 -13.51 -15.39 -0.91
N ALA A 95 -13.95 -16.59 -0.55
CA ALA A 95 -14.68 -17.42 -1.49
C ALA A 95 -16.07 -16.82 -1.75
N ALA A 96 -16.48 -16.79 -3.01
CA ALA A 96 -17.74 -16.17 -3.42
C ALA A 96 -19.00 -16.85 -2.82
N ASP A 97 -18.86 -18.09 -2.35
CA ASP A 97 -19.91 -18.85 -1.67
C ASP A 97 -19.93 -18.64 -0.13
N GLY A 98 -19.02 -17.82 0.40
CA GLY A 98 -18.86 -17.55 1.83
C GLY A 98 -18.17 -18.67 2.62
N GLY A 99 -17.72 -19.75 1.96
CA GLY A 99 -17.11 -20.91 2.63
C GLY A 99 -15.69 -20.68 3.15
N ARG A 100 -15.04 -19.58 2.75
CA ARG A 100 -13.68 -19.22 3.16
C ARG A 100 -13.55 -17.71 3.35
N PRO A 101 -12.97 -17.24 4.47
CA PRO A 101 -12.73 -15.82 4.70
C PRO A 101 -11.64 -15.26 3.78
N GLY A 102 -11.46 -13.95 3.83
CA GLY A 102 -10.28 -13.30 3.26
C GLY A 102 -9.03 -13.78 3.99
N ARG A 103 -7.91 -13.94 3.28
CA ARG A 103 -6.68 -14.43 3.88
C ARG A 103 -5.50 -13.56 3.54
N TYR A 104 -4.83 -13.07 4.57
CA TYR A 104 -3.53 -12.44 4.48
C TYR A 104 -2.46 -13.52 4.68
N TYR A 105 -1.88 -13.97 3.57
CA TYR A 105 -0.83 -14.97 3.59
C TYR A 105 0.52 -14.33 3.87
N ILE A 106 1.22 -14.82 4.90
CA ILE A 106 2.55 -14.37 5.26
C ILE A 106 3.58 -15.44 4.98
N ASN A 107 4.67 -15.04 4.34
CA ASN A 107 5.83 -15.91 4.19
C ASN A 107 6.69 -15.74 5.43
N THR A 108 7.05 -16.81 6.13
CA THR A 108 7.89 -16.73 7.34
C THR A 108 9.29 -17.31 7.15
N SER A 109 9.63 -17.87 5.98
CA SER A 109 10.94 -18.47 5.68
C SER A 109 12.11 -17.51 5.61
N GLU A 110 13.19 -17.70 6.37
CA GLU A 110 14.33 -16.77 6.45
C GLU A 110 13.99 -15.43 7.13
N PRO A 111 13.48 -15.42 8.37
CA PRO A 111 13.06 -14.19 9.06
C PRO A 111 14.14 -13.10 9.09
N GLN A 112 15.42 -13.47 9.14
CA GLN A 112 16.57 -12.57 9.14
C GLN A 112 16.73 -11.72 7.86
N THR A 113 15.98 -12.03 6.79
CA THR A 113 15.93 -11.25 5.55
C THR A 113 14.71 -10.33 5.48
N ARG A 114 13.77 -10.44 6.44
CA ARG A 114 12.57 -9.60 6.53
C ARG A 114 12.78 -8.41 7.45
N PRO A 115 12.67 -7.17 6.95
CA PRO A 115 12.73 -6.00 7.81
C PRO A 115 11.46 -5.90 8.65
N ARG A 116 11.61 -5.76 9.98
CA ARG A 116 10.47 -5.62 10.91
C ARG A 116 9.71 -4.34 10.68
N TYR A 117 10.45 -3.28 10.35
CA TYR A 117 9.92 -1.94 10.19
C TYR A 117 8.93 -1.82 9.02
N GLU A 118 8.95 -2.73 8.05
CA GLU A 118 8.02 -2.73 6.90
C GLU A 118 6.77 -3.61 7.14
N ALA A 119 6.77 -4.43 8.18
CA ALA A 119 5.76 -5.48 8.37
C ALA A 119 4.36 -4.92 8.63
N GLU A 120 4.25 -3.83 9.39
CA GLU A 120 2.95 -3.20 9.66
C GLU A 120 2.36 -2.55 8.40
N ALA A 121 3.19 -1.81 7.65
CA ALA A 121 2.77 -1.20 6.37
C ALA A 121 2.29 -2.28 5.39
N LEU A 122 3.00 -3.41 5.33
CA LEU A 122 2.58 -4.56 4.53
C LEU A 122 1.24 -5.16 4.99
N ALA A 123 1.05 -5.33 6.29
CA ALA A 123 -0.22 -5.83 6.84
C ALA A 123 -1.38 -4.88 6.53
N PHE A 124 -1.18 -3.57 6.63
CA PHE A 124 -2.20 -2.56 6.32
C PHE A 124 -2.50 -2.46 4.82
N HIS A 125 -1.52 -2.76 3.96
CA HIS A 125 -1.70 -2.86 2.51
C HIS A 125 -2.53 -4.10 2.12
N GLU A 126 -2.14 -5.27 2.61
CA GLU A 126 -2.71 -6.56 2.19
C GLU A 126 -4.03 -6.90 2.90
N ALA A 127 -4.17 -6.50 4.17
CA ALA A 127 -5.33 -6.85 4.97
C ALA A 127 -6.21 -5.61 5.20
N VAL A 128 -6.24 -5.11 6.43
CA VAL A 128 -7.12 -4.01 6.86
C VAL A 128 -6.25 -2.79 7.16
N PRO A 129 -6.55 -1.60 6.61
CA PRO A 129 -7.73 -1.23 5.80
C PRO A 129 -7.53 -1.39 4.28
N GLY A 130 -6.47 -2.07 3.82
CA GLY A 130 -6.13 -2.22 2.41
C GLY A 130 -6.99 -3.25 1.65
N HIS A 131 -6.34 -4.24 1.01
CA HIS A 131 -7.01 -5.13 0.06
C HIS A 131 -8.15 -5.94 0.67
N HIS A 132 -8.03 -6.44 1.90
CA HIS A 132 -9.15 -7.18 2.49
C HIS A 132 -10.40 -6.31 2.60
N LEU A 133 -10.27 -5.11 3.16
CA LEU A 133 -11.40 -4.21 3.34
C LEU A 133 -12.06 -3.90 2.00
N GLN A 134 -11.26 -3.50 1.01
CA GLN A 134 -11.75 -3.11 -0.31
C GLN A 134 -12.37 -4.29 -1.08
N VAL A 135 -11.63 -5.40 -1.24
CA VAL A 135 -12.11 -6.52 -2.05
C VAL A 135 -13.30 -7.23 -1.41
N ALA A 136 -13.34 -7.35 -0.08
CA ALA A 136 -14.50 -7.95 0.59
C ALA A 136 -15.76 -7.08 0.42
N ILE A 137 -15.63 -5.75 0.53
CA ILE A 137 -16.74 -4.83 0.23
C ILE A 137 -17.21 -5.02 -1.21
N ASP A 138 -16.30 -5.08 -2.19
CA ASP A 138 -16.65 -5.22 -3.60
C ASP A 138 -17.48 -6.48 -3.90
N GLN A 139 -17.12 -7.61 -3.27
CA GLN A 139 -17.87 -8.86 -3.40
C GLN A 139 -19.29 -8.77 -2.79
N GLU A 140 -19.43 -8.00 -1.71
CA GLU A 140 -20.68 -7.78 -0.97
C GLU A 140 -21.62 -6.76 -1.66
N LEU A 141 -21.16 -6.01 -2.68
CA LEU A 141 -21.96 -5.09 -3.50
C LEU A 141 -22.90 -5.84 -4.49
N THR A 142 -23.80 -6.68 -3.98
CA THR A 142 -24.69 -7.57 -4.76
C THR A 142 -25.68 -6.83 -5.69
N SER A 143 -25.85 -5.52 -5.51
CA SER A 143 -26.60 -4.67 -6.44
C SER A 143 -25.87 -4.43 -7.77
N LEU A 144 -24.54 -4.63 -7.81
CA LEU A 144 -23.74 -4.49 -9.01
C LEU A 144 -23.75 -5.77 -9.85
N PRO A 145 -23.69 -5.66 -11.19
CA PRO A 145 -23.44 -6.81 -12.05
C PRO A 145 -22.18 -7.58 -11.62
N THR A 146 -22.19 -8.91 -11.74
CA THR A 146 -21.06 -9.77 -11.32
C THR A 146 -19.71 -9.34 -11.90
N PHE A 147 -19.66 -8.92 -13.17
CA PHE A 147 -18.40 -8.46 -13.78
C PHE A 147 -17.82 -7.21 -13.09
N ARG A 148 -18.67 -6.34 -12.50
CA ARG A 148 -18.23 -5.14 -11.75
C ARG A 148 -17.64 -5.52 -10.39
N ARG A 149 -18.19 -6.54 -9.74
CA ARG A 149 -17.69 -7.05 -8.45
C ARG A 149 -16.34 -7.75 -8.55
N HIS A 150 -16.00 -8.23 -9.73
CA HIS A 150 -14.73 -8.93 -10.03
C HIS A 150 -13.88 -8.20 -11.07
N ALA A 151 -14.14 -6.91 -11.31
CA ALA A 151 -13.37 -6.13 -12.25
C ALA A 151 -11.96 -5.89 -11.69
N ASP A 152 -10.94 -6.17 -12.49
CA ASP A 152 -9.56 -5.83 -12.13
C ASP A 152 -9.19 -4.46 -12.71
N VAL A 153 -9.11 -3.46 -11.84
CA VAL A 153 -8.63 -2.12 -12.17
C VAL A 153 -7.42 -1.85 -11.29
N THR A 154 -6.23 -2.24 -11.75
CA THR A 154 -4.97 -2.15 -10.98
C THR A 154 -4.78 -0.77 -10.33
N ALA A 155 -5.05 0.32 -11.05
CA ALA A 155 -4.89 1.67 -10.49
C ALA A 155 -5.84 1.96 -9.31
N PHE A 156 -7.05 1.38 -9.32
CA PHE A 156 -7.96 1.50 -8.18
C PHE A 156 -7.50 0.63 -7.01
N VAL A 157 -7.28 -0.66 -7.27
CA VAL A 157 -6.99 -1.66 -6.24
C VAL A 157 -5.67 -1.35 -5.53
N GLU A 158 -4.61 -1.13 -6.31
CA GLU A 158 -3.28 -0.81 -5.78
C GLU A 158 -3.19 0.62 -5.25
N GLY A 159 -3.91 1.54 -5.89
CA GLY A 159 -4.04 2.90 -5.40
C GLY A 159 -4.68 2.96 -4.01
N TRP A 160 -5.70 2.14 -3.77
CA TRP A 160 -6.33 1.98 -2.47
C TRP A 160 -5.36 1.39 -1.44
N GLY A 161 -4.66 0.29 -1.76
CA GLY A 161 -3.67 -0.31 -0.86
C GLY A 161 -2.60 0.69 -0.41
N LEU A 162 -2.05 1.47 -1.35
CA LEU A 162 -1.09 2.53 -1.03
C LEU A 162 -1.70 3.69 -0.23
N TYR A 163 -2.96 4.04 -0.49
CA TYR A 163 -3.66 5.06 0.28
C TYR A 163 -3.87 4.58 1.73
N ALA A 164 -4.26 3.31 1.90
CA ALA A 164 -4.42 2.64 3.17
C ALA A 164 -3.14 2.62 4.02
N GLU A 165 -1.96 2.41 3.42
CA GLU A 165 -0.67 2.48 4.14
C GLU A 165 -0.46 3.84 4.84
N ARG A 166 -0.77 4.94 4.15
CA ARG A 166 -0.67 6.30 4.71
C ARG A 166 -1.81 6.60 5.67
N LEU A 167 -3.02 6.15 5.37
CA LEU A 167 -4.18 6.28 6.25
C LEU A 167 -3.92 5.60 7.60
N ALA A 168 -3.26 4.44 7.62
CA ALA A 168 -2.90 3.75 8.86
C ALA A 168 -2.07 4.62 9.82
N ASN A 169 -1.26 5.53 9.29
CA ASN A 169 -0.55 6.51 10.11
C ASN A 169 -1.47 7.58 10.70
N GLU A 170 -2.47 8.05 9.94
CA GLU A 170 -3.49 8.98 10.44
C GLU A 170 -4.39 8.34 11.49
N MET A 171 -4.65 7.04 11.37
CA MET A 171 -5.37 6.23 12.36
C MET A 171 -4.56 5.92 13.62
N GLY A 172 -3.25 6.21 13.63
CA GLY A 172 -2.37 5.90 14.75
C GLY A 172 -2.02 4.41 14.91
N LEU A 173 -2.09 3.63 13.82
CA LEU A 173 -1.89 2.18 13.86
C LEU A 173 -0.42 1.74 13.92
N TYR A 174 0.52 2.58 13.47
CA TYR A 174 1.94 2.21 13.51
C TYR A 174 2.44 2.18 14.96
N SER A 175 3.08 1.07 15.34
CA SER A 175 3.59 0.86 16.71
C SER A 175 4.66 1.87 17.13
N GLY A 176 5.40 2.44 16.17
CA GLY A 176 6.37 3.47 16.44
C GLY A 176 6.94 4.13 15.20
N ASP A 177 7.82 5.13 15.44
CA ASP A 177 8.44 5.90 14.37
C ASP A 177 9.38 5.07 13.48
N LEU A 178 9.89 3.93 13.97
CA LEU A 178 10.63 2.99 13.14
C LEU A 178 9.70 2.31 12.11
N ASP A 179 8.50 1.88 12.50
CA ASP A 179 7.53 1.25 11.59
C ASP A 179 6.98 2.26 10.57
N ARG A 180 6.87 3.53 10.98
CA ARG A 180 6.60 4.64 10.05
C ARG A 180 7.70 4.83 9.01
N LEU A 181 8.98 4.54 9.30
CA LEU A 181 10.02 4.51 8.27
C LEU A 181 9.78 3.39 7.24
N GLY A 182 9.14 2.28 7.61
CA GLY A 182 8.78 1.23 6.65
C GLY A 182 7.66 1.62 5.71
N MET A 183 6.64 2.30 6.23
CA MET A 183 5.64 2.96 5.38
C MET A 183 6.30 3.93 4.38
N LEU A 184 7.27 4.74 4.83
CA LEU A 184 8.01 5.64 3.94
C LEU A 184 8.90 4.90 2.94
N SER A 185 9.57 3.82 3.34
CA SER A 185 10.35 2.94 2.45
C SER A 185 9.46 2.39 1.32
N TYR A 186 8.26 1.93 1.66
CA TYR A 186 7.28 1.44 0.73
C TYR A 186 6.77 2.55 -0.21
N ASP A 187 6.45 3.73 0.32
CA ASP A 187 6.05 4.88 -0.48
C ASP A 187 7.15 5.30 -1.46
N ALA A 188 8.42 5.29 -1.04
CA ALA A 188 9.56 5.61 -1.88
C ALA A 188 9.81 4.58 -2.99
N TRP A 189 9.62 3.29 -2.70
CA TRP A 189 9.63 2.24 -3.72
C TRP A 189 8.55 2.48 -4.77
N ARG A 190 7.29 2.72 -4.37
CA ARG A 190 6.21 2.94 -5.36
C ARG A 190 6.29 4.30 -6.05
N ALA A 191 6.88 5.32 -5.44
CA ALA A 191 7.23 6.57 -6.12
C ALA A 191 8.32 6.33 -7.18
N SER A 192 9.30 5.47 -6.87
CA SER A 192 10.39 5.12 -7.79
C SER A 192 9.86 4.44 -9.06
N ARG A 193 8.80 3.62 -8.95
CA ARG A 193 8.11 3.01 -10.09
C ARG A 193 7.72 4.02 -11.16
N LEU A 194 7.23 5.21 -10.77
CA LEU A 194 6.89 6.27 -11.73
C LEU A 194 8.10 6.75 -12.53
N VAL A 195 9.27 6.81 -11.89
CA VAL A 195 10.49 7.32 -12.50
C VAL A 195 11.16 6.25 -13.35
N VAL A 196 11.32 5.03 -12.83
CA VAL A 196 12.09 4.00 -13.54
C VAL A 196 11.32 3.37 -14.70
N ASP A 197 9.99 3.21 -14.59
CA ASP A 197 9.18 2.66 -15.69
C ASP A 197 9.16 3.65 -16.87
N THR A 198 8.84 4.93 -16.64
CA THR A 198 8.91 5.96 -17.69
C THR A 198 10.35 6.22 -18.15
N GLY A 199 11.33 6.13 -17.25
CA GLY A 199 12.74 6.20 -17.53
C GLY A 199 13.16 5.19 -18.59
N MET A 200 12.86 3.91 -18.37
CA MET A 200 13.22 2.83 -19.29
C MET A 200 12.41 2.87 -20.59
N HIS A 201 11.09 3.07 -20.50
CA HIS A 201 10.18 2.86 -21.64
C HIS A 201 9.93 4.09 -22.50
N ALA A 202 10.23 5.30 -21.99
CA ALA A 202 10.02 6.54 -22.73
C ALA A 202 11.27 7.44 -22.81
N LEU A 203 12.19 7.35 -21.84
CA LEU A 203 13.35 8.25 -21.74
C LEU A 203 14.70 7.56 -22.03
N GLY A 204 14.67 6.29 -22.44
CA GLY A 204 15.86 5.55 -22.88
C GLY A 204 16.83 5.15 -21.76
N TRP A 205 16.38 5.08 -20.51
CA TRP A 205 17.21 4.58 -19.41
C TRP A 205 17.54 3.10 -19.60
N SER A 206 18.79 2.75 -19.30
CA SER A 206 19.21 1.37 -19.15
C SER A 206 18.67 0.75 -17.85
N ARG A 207 18.60 -0.58 -17.83
CA ARG A 207 18.34 -1.38 -16.62
C ARG A 207 19.25 -0.98 -15.44
N ALA A 208 20.52 -0.70 -15.72
CA ALA A 208 21.49 -0.31 -14.69
C ALA A 208 21.13 1.04 -14.06
N GLN A 209 20.71 2.02 -14.86
CA GLN A 209 20.25 3.32 -14.35
C GLN A 209 18.99 3.18 -13.48
N ALA A 210 18.04 2.33 -13.88
CA ALA A 210 16.84 2.05 -13.09
C ALA A 210 17.16 1.41 -11.73
N ILE A 211 18.06 0.42 -11.70
CA ILE A 211 18.50 -0.23 -10.44
C ILE A 211 19.23 0.79 -9.55
N GLN A 212 20.12 1.59 -10.13
CA GLN A 212 20.86 2.62 -9.40
C GLN A 212 19.91 3.62 -8.76
N PHE A 213 18.95 4.15 -9.53
CA PHE A 213 17.95 5.09 -9.03
C PHE A 213 17.18 4.53 -7.84
N MET A 214 16.62 3.32 -7.95
CA MET A 214 15.90 2.70 -6.83
C MET A 214 16.79 2.42 -5.62
N THR A 215 18.08 2.15 -5.85
CA THR A 215 19.05 1.92 -4.77
C THR A 215 19.34 3.21 -3.99
N GLU A 216 19.35 4.35 -4.67
CA GLU A 216 19.59 5.67 -4.08
C GLU A 216 18.37 6.21 -3.31
N HIS A 217 17.16 5.76 -3.65
CA HIS A 217 15.91 6.35 -3.14
C HIS A 217 14.99 5.40 -2.33
N SER A 218 15.33 4.12 -2.14
CA SER A 218 14.53 3.19 -1.32
C SER A 218 15.37 2.44 -0.30
N ALA A 219 14.77 1.84 0.73
CA ALA A 219 15.50 0.98 1.68
C ALA A 219 15.45 -0.51 1.28
N LEU A 220 14.88 -0.84 0.12
CA LEU A 220 14.79 -2.21 -0.36
C LEU A 220 16.17 -2.84 -0.54
N ALA A 221 16.21 -4.16 -0.36
CA ALA A 221 17.38 -4.96 -0.69
C ALA A 221 17.63 -4.95 -2.21
N VAL A 222 18.92 -4.95 -2.60
CA VAL A 222 19.33 -4.80 -4.02
C VAL A 222 18.82 -5.94 -4.90
N ASN A 223 18.71 -7.16 -4.37
CA ASN A 223 18.11 -8.29 -5.07
C ASN A 223 16.61 -8.04 -5.37
N ASN A 224 15.86 -7.50 -4.40
CA ASN A 224 14.45 -7.15 -4.60
C ASN A 224 14.29 -6.03 -5.63
N ILE A 225 15.13 -4.99 -5.56
CA ILE A 225 15.18 -3.91 -6.57
C ILE A 225 15.44 -4.49 -7.96
N THR A 226 16.42 -5.39 -8.08
CA THR A 226 16.80 -6.00 -9.35
C THR A 226 15.64 -6.79 -9.95
N ASN A 227 14.98 -7.63 -9.15
CA ASN A 227 13.81 -8.41 -9.59
C ASN A 227 12.64 -7.51 -10.02
N GLU A 228 12.40 -6.42 -9.28
CA GLU A 228 11.36 -5.47 -9.61
C GLU A 228 11.66 -4.72 -10.92
N VAL A 229 12.90 -4.27 -11.15
CA VAL A 229 13.29 -3.65 -12.42
C VAL A 229 13.13 -4.63 -13.59
N ASP A 230 13.49 -5.90 -13.41
CA ASP A 230 13.29 -6.94 -14.43
C ASP A 230 11.81 -7.16 -14.75
N ARG A 231 10.95 -7.14 -13.73
CA ARG A 231 9.49 -7.16 -13.91
C ARG A 231 9.01 -5.95 -14.70
N TYR A 232 9.47 -4.75 -14.38
CA TYR A 232 9.03 -3.53 -15.08
C TYR A 232 9.45 -3.52 -16.55
N LEU A 233 10.59 -4.14 -16.90
CA LEU A 233 11.03 -4.29 -18.29
C LEU A 233 10.07 -5.12 -19.13
N VAL A 234 9.49 -6.19 -18.56
CA VAL A 234 8.59 -7.10 -19.29
C VAL A 234 7.11 -6.74 -19.17
N TRP A 235 6.76 -5.77 -18.31
CA TRP A 235 5.38 -5.34 -18.09
C TRP A 235 5.25 -3.81 -18.01
N PRO A 236 5.45 -3.12 -19.15
CA PRO A 236 5.48 -1.65 -19.19
C PRO A 236 4.16 -1.04 -18.70
N GLY A 237 4.26 -0.02 -17.85
CA GLY A 237 3.13 0.80 -17.40
C GLY A 237 2.35 0.22 -16.20
N GLN A 238 2.45 -1.08 -15.91
CA GLN A 238 1.73 -1.68 -14.77
C GLN A 238 2.20 -1.08 -13.44
N ALA A 239 3.51 -0.85 -13.30
CA ALA A 239 4.11 -0.29 -12.10
C ALA A 239 3.65 1.15 -11.81
N LEU A 240 3.20 1.88 -12.84
CA LEU A 240 2.69 3.26 -12.71
C LEU A 240 1.35 3.30 -11.97
N ALA A 241 0.52 2.28 -12.17
CA ALA A 241 -0.87 2.23 -11.71
C ALA A 241 -1.00 2.47 -10.19
N TYR A 242 -0.11 1.86 -9.39
CA TYR A 242 -0.06 1.97 -7.93
C TYR A 242 -0.08 3.43 -7.47
N LYS A 243 0.96 4.16 -7.83
CA LYS A 243 1.18 5.51 -7.32
C LYS A 243 0.23 6.52 -7.97
N ILE A 244 -0.12 6.34 -9.25
CA ILE A 244 -1.13 7.17 -9.92
C ILE A 244 -2.51 7.02 -9.25
N GLY A 245 -2.89 5.79 -8.90
CA GLY A 245 -4.11 5.51 -8.15
C GLY A 245 -4.14 6.18 -6.78
N GLN A 246 -3.08 6.00 -6.00
CA GLN A 246 -2.95 6.63 -4.67
C GLN A 246 -3.04 8.16 -4.77
N LEU A 247 -2.34 8.77 -5.74
CA LEU A 247 -2.34 10.21 -5.94
C LEU A 247 -3.72 10.73 -6.32
N GLU A 248 -4.48 10.01 -7.15
CA GLU A 248 -5.84 10.40 -7.47
C GLU A 248 -6.75 10.32 -6.24
N ILE A 249 -6.70 9.25 -5.43
CA ILE A 249 -7.50 9.14 -4.20
C ILE A 249 -7.14 10.28 -3.23
N ARG A 250 -5.85 10.57 -3.03
CA ARG A 250 -5.40 11.70 -2.21
C ARG A 250 -5.91 13.04 -2.73
N ARG A 251 -5.89 13.24 -4.05
CA ARG A 251 -6.40 14.45 -4.70
C ARG A 251 -7.92 14.60 -4.49
N LEU A 252 -8.68 13.52 -4.62
CA LEU A 252 -10.13 13.51 -4.35
C LEU A 252 -10.43 13.83 -2.90
N ARG A 253 -9.67 13.27 -1.95
CA ARG A 253 -9.83 13.58 -0.53
C ARG A 253 -9.55 15.04 -0.24
N ALA A 254 -8.43 15.57 -0.73
CA ALA A 254 -8.07 16.97 -0.53
C ALA A 254 -9.11 17.94 -1.12
N ASP A 255 -9.67 17.64 -2.30
CA ASP A 255 -10.77 18.42 -2.89
C ASP A 255 -12.03 18.38 -2.01
N ALA A 256 -12.39 17.18 -1.53
CA ALA A 256 -13.54 17.01 -0.65
C ALA A 256 -13.37 17.76 0.68
N GLU A 257 -12.20 17.66 1.32
CA GLU A 257 -11.84 18.40 2.55
C GLU A 257 -11.96 19.91 2.34
N ALA A 258 -11.39 20.43 1.24
CA ALA A 258 -11.41 21.85 0.94
C ALA A 258 -12.83 22.38 0.68
N ARG A 259 -13.68 21.61 0.00
CA ARG A 259 -15.02 22.04 -0.43
C ARG A 259 -16.10 21.83 0.62
N LEU A 260 -15.97 20.79 1.44
CA LEU A 260 -16.92 20.49 2.51
C LEU A 260 -16.56 21.19 3.82
N GLY A 261 -15.27 21.51 4.04
CA GLY A 261 -14.79 22.18 5.24
C GLY A 261 -15.20 21.41 6.49
N SER A 262 -15.89 22.08 7.43
CA SER A 262 -16.38 21.45 8.67
C SER A 262 -17.44 20.37 8.46
N ARG A 263 -17.98 20.21 7.24
CA ARG A 263 -18.91 19.13 6.89
C ARG A 263 -18.20 17.90 6.30
N PHE A 264 -16.89 17.95 6.11
CA PHE A 264 -16.15 16.80 5.64
C PHE A 264 -16.22 15.68 6.68
N ASP A 265 -16.62 14.50 6.24
CA ASP A 265 -16.59 13.27 7.01
C ASP A 265 -15.73 12.25 6.25
N VAL A 266 -14.65 11.81 6.89
CA VAL A 266 -13.71 10.84 6.32
C VAL A 266 -14.38 9.49 6.05
N ARG A 267 -15.37 9.11 6.87
CA ARG A 267 -16.13 7.86 6.71
C ARG A 267 -16.97 7.91 5.45
N ALA A 268 -17.66 9.03 5.23
CA ALA A 268 -18.44 9.27 4.02
C ALA A 268 -17.55 9.31 2.77
N PHE A 269 -16.34 9.90 2.86
CA PHE A 269 -15.37 9.87 1.76
C PHE A 269 -14.94 8.44 1.42
N HIS A 270 -14.56 7.63 2.40
CA HIS A 270 -14.17 6.25 2.14
C HIS A 270 -15.31 5.40 1.58
N ASP A 271 -16.53 5.57 2.10
CA ASP A 271 -17.72 4.89 1.58
C ASP A 271 -18.00 5.28 0.12
N ALA A 272 -17.78 6.54 -0.26
CA ALA A 272 -17.93 7.00 -1.64
C ALA A 272 -16.86 6.40 -2.58
N VAL A 273 -15.63 6.21 -2.10
CA VAL A 273 -14.54 5.56 -2.87
C VAL A 273 -14.81 4.07 -3.07
N LEU A 274 -15.25 3.37 -2.03
CA LEU A 274 -15.40 1.90 -2.02
C LEU A 274 -16.80 1.42 -2.45
N GLY A 275 -17.81 2.30 -2.45
CA GLY A 275 -19.21 1.91 -2.62
C GLY A 275 -19.63 1.47 -4.03
N HIS A 276 -18.73 1.57 -5.01
CA HIS A 276 -19.04 1.29 -6.43
C HIS A 276 -18.23 0.15 -7.03
N GLY A 277 -17.43 -0.55 -6.23
CA GLY A 277 -16.44 -1.51 -6.72
C GLY A 277 -15.29 -0.84 -7.49
N PRO A 278 -14.38 -1.62 -8.08
CA PRO A 278 -13.21 -1.08 -8.75
C PRO A 278 -13.62 -0.24 -9.97
N LEU A 279 -13.17 1.01 -10.03
CA LEU A 279 -13.51 1.95 -11.09
C LEU A 279 -12.25 2.50 -11.78
N PRO A 280 -12.27 2.69 -13.11
CA PRO A 280 -11.28 3.55 -13.76
C PRO A 280 -11.27 4.93 -13.09
N LEU A 281 -10.08 5.53 -12.96
CA LEU A 281 -9.88 6.74 -12.13
C LEU A 281 -10.78 7.93 -12.51
N GLY A 282 -11.10 8.10 -13.80
CA GLY A 282 -12.04 9.13 -14.24
C GLY A 282 -13.47 8.89 -13.73
N THR A 283 -13.96 7.66 -13.80
CA THR A 283 -15.28 7.29 -13.27
C THR A 283 -15.31 7.30 -11.75
N LEU A 284 -14.20 6.92 -11.09
CA LEU A 284 -14.05 7.05 -9.64
C LEU A 284 -14.26 8.50 -9.19
N ARG A 285 -13.60 9.45 -9.86
CA ARG A 285 -13.73 10.88 -9.57
C ARG A 285 -15.17 11.37 -9.68
N GLU A 286 -15.86 10.99 -10.75
CA GLU A 286 -17.27 11.34 -10.95
C GLU A 286 -18.18 10.75 -9.86
N ALA A 287 -17.96 9.48 -9.51
CA ALA A 287 -18.73 8.78 -8.49
C ALA A 287 -18.54 9.43 -7.10
N VAL A 288 -17.30 9.64 -6.67
CA VAL A 288 -16.98 10.28 -5.39
C VAL A 288 -17.55 11.69 -5.32
N SER A 289 -17.42 12.48 -6.39
CA SER A 289 -17.97 13.84 -6.41
C SER A 289 -19.49 13.83 -6.26
N ARG A 290 -20.18 12.96 -7.01
CA ARG A 290 -21.64 12.83 -6.94
C ARG A 290 -22.11 12.41 -5.55
N ASP A 291 -21.49 11.40 -4.96
CA ASP A 291 -21.89 10.83 -3.68
C ASP A 291 -21.67 11.80 -2.52
N LEU A 292 -20.65 12.65 -2.61
CA LEU A 292 -20.37 13.73 -1.66
C LEU A 292 -21.13 15.03 -1.96
N GLY A 293 -22.00 15.05 -2.99
CA GLY A 293 -22.76 16.24 -3.37
C GLY A 293 -21.90 17.40 -3.87
N LEU A 294 -20.72 17.08 -4.40
CA LEU A 294 -19.77 18.03 -4.95
C LEU A 294 -20.13 18.34 -6.40
N SER A 295 -20.47 19.60 -6.70
CA SER A 295 -20.63 20.06 -8.10
C SER A 295 -19.36 19.77 -8.94
N PRO A 296 -19.47 19.54 -10.25
CA PRO A 296 -18.30 19.40 -11.10
C PRO A 296 -17.38 20.61 -10.92
N ALA A 297 -16.08 20.38 -10.74
CA ALA A 297 -15.12 21.48 -10.80
C ALA A 297 -15.22 22.09 -12.20
N VAL A 298 -15.53 23.39 -12.28
CA VAL A 298 -15.47 24.11 -13.56
C VAL A 298 -13.99 24.10 -13.98
N SER A 299 -13.71 23.45 -15.10
CA SER A 299 -12.37 23.31 -15.67
C SER A 299 -11.73 24.65 -15.98
#